data_AF-A0A535V479-F1
#
_entry.id   AF-A0A535V479-F1
#
_cell.length_a   1.000
_cell.length_b   1.000
_cell.length_c   1.000
_cell.angle_alpha   90.00
_cell.angle_beta   90.00
_cell.angle_gamma   90.00
#
_symmetry.space_group_name_H-M   'P 1'
#
loop_
_entity.id
_entity.type
_entity.pdbx_description
1 polymer ?
#
loop_
_entity_poly.entity_id
_entity_poly.type
_entity_poly.pdbx_seq_one_letter_code
_entity_poly.pdbx_strand_id
1 'polypeptide(L)'
;MHIESSKLMVDEFARAVMAHGTTAVVADPHEIANVLGTDGIHWLLDCCSDLPLDVFVMASSCVPASRFESPRRPFTPGDIESLLRRHRTIGVAEMMNFPGVIAGQESELAKLNTHLTDHVDGHAPGVRGPALNAYLAAGIRSDHESTTFEEALEKRRLGMWVMLREASAARNLRDLLPLVKQHGTDRCMFCTDDREPDFIVEEGHINQMVRVAV
;
A
#
# COMPACT_ATOMS: atom_id res chain seq x y z
N MET A 1 -3.25 -1.81 -1.34
CA MET A 1 -4.37 -1.70 -2.30
C MET A 1 -5.39 -0.75 -1.73
N HIS A 2 -6.26 -0.19 -2.58
CA HIS A 2 -7.22 0.83 -2.18
C HIS A 2 -8.62 0.31 -2.51
N ILE A 3 -9.46 0.15 -1.49
CA ILE A 3 -10.83 -0.36 -1.70
C ILE A 3 -11.65 0.70 -2.44
N GLU A 4 -11.37 1.98 -2.16
CA GLU A 4 -11.99 3.15 -2.76
C GLU A 4 -11.89 3.16 -4.29
N SER A 5 -10.77 2.69 -4.85
CA SER A 5 -10.53 2.64 -6.28
C SER A 5 -11.50 1.71 -7.01
N SER A 6 -12.05 0.71 -6.30
CA SER A 6 -13.13 -0.15 -6.82
C SER A 6 -14.47 0.56 -6.93
N LYS A 7 -14.64 1.72 -6.29
CA LYS A 7 -15.90 2.50 -6.21
C LYS A 7 -17.05 1.72 -5.57
N LEU A 8 -16.73 0.66 -4.81
CA LEU A 8 -17.67 -0.16 -4.08
C LEU A 8 -17.58 0.13 -2.58
N MET A 9 -18.71 -0.09 -1.90
CA MET A 9 -18.69 -0.25 -0.45
C MET A 9 -17.99 -1.57 -0.08
N VAL A 10 -17.46 -1.65 1.14
CA VAL A 10 -16.59 -2.76 1.55
C VAL A 10 -17.27 -4.14 1.52
N ASP A 11 -18.58 -4.19 1.75
CA ASP A 11 -19.41 -5.39 1.64
C ASP A 11 -19.56 -5.86 0.18
N GLU A 12 -19.79 -4.93 -0.73
CA GLU A 12 -19.86 -5.21 -2.17
C GLU A 12 -18.48 -5.56 -2.76
N PHE A 13 -17.43 -4.90 -2.29
CA PHE A 13 -16.06 -5.25 -2.61
C PHE A 13 -15.74 -6.69 -2.16
N ALA A 14 -16.08 -7.04 -0.91
CA ALA A 14 -15.89 -8.40 -0.40
C ALA A 14 -16.63 -9.43 -1.25
N ARG A 15 -17.89 -9.17 -1.59
CA ARG A 15 -18.70 -10.03 -2.47
C ARG A 15 -18.02 -10.26 -3.82
N ALA A 16 -17.44 -9.21 -4.41
CA ALA A 16 -16.75 -9.29 -5.70
C ALA A 16 -15.44 -10.10 -5.63
N VAL A 17 -14.54 -9.76 -4.71
CA VAL A 17 -13.18 -10.34 -4.70
C VAL A 17 -13.13 -11.75 -4.11
N MET A 18 -14.05 -12.11 -3.20
CA MET A 18 -14.13 -13.45 -2.64
C MET A 18 -14.60 -14.48 -3.66
N ALA A 19 -15.45 -14.10 -4.62
CA ALA A 19 -15.82 -14.96 -5.75
C ALA A 19 -14.60 -15.36 -6.60
N HIS A 20 -13.52 -14.60 -6.53
CA HIS A 20 -12.24 -14.87 -7.17
C HIS A 20 -11.22 -15.56 -6.26
N GLY A 21 -11.59 -15.92 -5.02
CA GLY A 21 -10.73 -16.61 -4.06
C GLY A 21 -9.84 -15.71 -3.21
N THR A 22 -10.04 -14.38 -3.25
CA THR A 22 -9.36 -13.46 -2.32
C THR A 22 -10.03 -13.56 -0.96
N THR A 23 -9.30 -14.02 0.06
CA THR A 23 -9.86 -14.18 1.43
C THR A 23 -9.36 -13.12 2.42
N ALA A 24 -8.29 -12.40 2.07
CA ALA A 24 -7.77 -11.30 2.88
C ALA A 24 -7.24 -10.17 1.99
N VAL A 25 -7.35 -8.93 2.48
CA VAL A 25 -6.77 -7.74 1.87
C VAL A 25 -6.07 -6.85 2.90
N VAL A 26 -5.04 -6.15 2.45
CA VAL A 26 -4.36 -5.09 3.22
C VAL A 26 -4.60 -3.78 2.48
N ALA A 27 -5.47 -2.95 3.05
CA ALA A 27 -5.95 -1.72 2.45
C ALA A 27 -5.25 -0.48 3.04
N ASP A 28 -4.87 0.47 2.20
CA ASP A 28 -4.58 1.83 2.63
C ASP A 28 -5.78 2.71 2.26
N PRO A 29 -6.58 3.17 3.24
CA PRO A 29 -7.76 3.98 2.99
C PRO A 29 -7.41 5.48 2.86
N HIS A 30 -6.32 5.82 2.17
CA HIS A 30 -5.85 7.20 2.09
C HIS A 30 -6.83 8.11 1.37
N GLU A 31 -7.71 7.58 0.52
CA GLU A 31 -8.73 8.36 -0.18
C GLU A 31 -9.83 8.78 0.79
N ILE A 32 -10.32 7.83 1.59
CA ILE A 32 -11.23 8.12 2.71
C ILE A 32 -10.56 9.07 3.71
N ALA A 33 -9.28 8.88 4.02
CA ALA A 33 -8.54 9.72 4.96
C ALA A 33 -8.47 11.17 4.49
N ASN A 34 -8.22 11.41 3.20
CA ASN A 34 -8.17 12.76 2.64
C ASN A 34 -9.55 13.46 2.69
N VAL A 35 -10.66 12.74 2.52
CA VAL A 35 -12.02 13.31 2.49
C VAL A 35 -12.66 13.44 3.88
N LEU A 36 -12.51 12.41 4.72
CA LEU A 36 -13.22 12.27 6.00
C LEU A 36 -12.28 12.31 7.22
N GLY A 37 -10.97 12.28 7.03
CA GLY A 37 -9.99 12.23 8.11
C GLY A 37 -9.97 10.88 8.84
N THR A 38 -9.48 10.91 10.09
CA THR A 38 -9.42 9.72 10.96
C THR A 38 -10.79 9.09 11.20
N ASP A 39 -11.84 9.90 11.26
CA ASP A 39 -13.21 9.43 11.50
C ASP A 39 -13.69 8.51 10.37
N GLY A 40 -13.31 8.80 9.13
CA GLY A 40 -13.63 7.96 7.97
C GLY A 40 -12.95 6.59 8.05
N ILE A 41 -11.70 6.55 8.50
CA ILE A 41 -10.96 5.28 8.65
C ILE A 41 -11.52 4.47 9.83
N HIS A 42 -11.87 5.11 10.95
CA HIS A 42 -12.54 4.44 12.06
C HIS A 42 -13.87 3.82 11.62
N TRP A 43 -14.66 4.58 10.86
CA TRP A 43 -15.92 4.11 10.28
C TRP A 43 -15.71 2.92 9.32
N LEU A 44 -14.72 2.99 8.42
CA LEU A 44 -14.39 1.87 7.53
C LEU A 44 -14.06 0.60 8.34
N LEU A 45 -13.21 0.72 9.37
CA LEU A 45 -12.85 -0.39 10.24
C LEU A 45 -14.08 -0.99 10.95
N ASP A 46 -15.04 -0.16 11.36
CA ASP A 46 -16.30 -0.65 11.95
C ASP A 46 -17.11 -1.45 10.90
N CYS A 47 -17.23 -0.95 9.67
CA CYS A 47 -17.89 -1.63 8.56
C CYS A 47 -17.26 -2.98 8.20
N CYS A 48 -15.96 -3.18 8.47
CA CYS A 48 -15.26 -4.43 8.19
C CYS A 48 -15.56 -5.56 9.20
N SER A 49 -16.17 -5.26 10.36
CA SER A 49 -16.21 -6.20 11.49
C SER A 49 -16.97 -7.50 11.21
N ASP A 50 -18.05 -7.42 10.43
CA ASP A 50 -18.96 -8.54 10.15
C ASP A 50 -18.82 -9.12 8.73
N LEU A 51 -17.70 -8.83 8.06
CA LEU A 51 -17.45 -9.34 6.71
C LEU A 51 -16.82 -10.73 6.71
N PRO A 52 -17.16 -11.58 5.72
CA PRO A 52 -16.46 -12.86 5.51
C PRO A 52 -15.04 -12.68 4.91
N LEU A 53 -14.69 -11.47 4.46
CA LEU A 53 -13.35 -11.10 3.98
C LEU A 53 -12.53 -10.54 5.16
N ASP A 54 -11.31 -11.03 5.35
CA ASP A 54 -10.38 -10.42 6.30
C ASP A 54 -9.82 -9.11 5.74
N VAL A 55 -10.27 -7.98 6.28
CA VAL A 55 -9.79 -6.65 5.90
C VAL A 55 -8.85 -6.12 6.98
N PHE A 56 -7.58 -5.96 6.61
CA PHE A 56 -6.58 -5.26 7.40
C PHE A 56 -6.35 -3.87 6.82
N VAL A 57 -6.03 -2.91 7.69
CA VAL A 57 -5.80 -1.52 7.32
C VAL A 57 -4.37 -1.12 7.63
N MET A 58 -3.78 -0.33 6.74
CA MET A 58 -2.57 0.43 6.99
C MET A 58 -2.96 1.87 7.31
N ALA A 59 -2.42 2.44 8.38
CA ALA A 59 -2.71 3.82 8.78
C ALA A 59 -2.13 4.79 7.75
N SER A 60 -2.99 5.53 7.05
CA SER A 60 -2.58 6.44 5.97
C SER A 60 -1.55 7.47 6.44
N SER A 61 -0.43 7.57 5.72
CA SER A 61 0.77 8.29 6.14
C SER A 61 0.86 9.72 5.58
N CYS A 62 0.34 9.93 4.36
CA CYS A 62 0.48 11.17 3.60
C CYS A 62 -0.89 11.79 3.34
N VAL A 63 -1.44 12.47 4.36
CA VAL A 63 -2.70 13.24 4.26
C VAL A 63 -2.38 14.72 4.56
N PRO A 64 -2.31 15.59 3.54
CA PRO A 64 -2.41 15.28 2.12
C PRO A 64 -1.15 14.63 1.56
N ALA A 65 -1.25 14.07 0.36
CA ALA A 65 -0.09 13.52 -0.37
C ALA A 65 0.86 14.63 -0.83
N SER A 66 0.31 15.80 -1.13
CA SER A 66 1.05 16.94 -1.65
C SER A 66 0.67 18.25 -0.98
N ARG A 67 1.62 19.19 -0.91
CA ARG A 67 1.38 20.57 -0.46
C ARG A 67 0.41 21.35 -1.35
N PHE A 68 0.09 20.83 -2.54
CA PHE A 68 -0.82 21.44 -3.49
C PHE A 68 -2.29 21.01 -3.30
N GLU A 69 -2.54 20.09 -2.36
CA GLU A 69 -3.87 19.55 -2.07
C GLU A 69 -4.41 20.09 -0.75
N SER A 70 -5.72 19.98 -0.58
CA SER A 70 -6.43 20.39 0.65
C SER A 70 -7.26 19.22 1.16
N PRO A 71 -6.74 18.46 2.15
CA PRO A 71 -7.50 17.37 2.77
C PRO A 71 -8.50 17.97 3.76
N ARG A 72 -9.37 17.13 4.32
CA ARG A 72 -10.23 17.51 5.45
C ARG A 72 -9.45 18.16 6.58
N ARG A 73 -8.28 17.59 6.90
CA ARG A 73 -7.23 18.17 7.74
C ARG A 73 -5.93 17.39 7.54
N PRO A 74 -4.75 18.02 7.67
CA PRO A 74 -3.49 17.29 7.68
C PRO A 74 -3.41 16.31 8.85
N PHE A 75 -2.81 15.15 8.62
CA PHE A 75 -2.55 14.18 9.68
C PHE A 75 -1.30 14.55 10.47
N THR A 76 -1.41 14.38 11.78
CA THR A 76 -0.32 14.48 12.75
C THR A 76 0.14 13.07 13.15
N PRO A 77 1.32 12.92 13.78
CA PRO A 77 1.73 11.64 14.34
C PRO A 77 0.70 11.03 15.30
N GLY A 78 0.03 11.87 16.11
CA GLY A 78 -1.03 11.42 17.02
C GLY A 78 -2.25 10.83 16.30
N ASP A 79 -2.55 11.29 15.09
CA ASP A 79 -3.61 10.71 14.26
C ASP A 79 -3.25 9.30 13.79
N ILE A 80 -2.02 9.12 13.30
CA ILE A 80 -1.50 7.80 12.88
C ILE A 80 -1.48 6.86 14.09
N GLU A 81 -1.00 7.31 15.24
CA GLU A 81 -1.03 6.53 16.47
C GLU A 81 -2.44 6.12 16.89
N SER A 82 -3.43 7.01 16.76
CA SER A 82 -4.82 6.69 17.07
C SER A 82 -5.36 5.54 16.20
N LEU A 83 -4.98 5.52 14.92
CA LEU A 83 -5.37 4.48 13.97
C LEU A 83 -4.65 3.17 14.26
N LEU A 84 -3.34 3.20 14.56
CA LEU A 84 -2.54 2.02 14.90
C LEU A 84 -3.03 1.30 16.16
N ARG A 85 -3.76 1.98 17.05
CA ARG A 85 -4.38 1.36 18.24
C ARG A 85 -5.67 0.61 17.94
N ARG A 86 -6.24 0.75 16.74
CA ARG A 86 -7.44 0.02 16.35
C ARG A 86 -7.09 -1.41 15.97
N HIS A 87 -7.96 -2.33 16.36
CA HIS A 87 -7.92 -3.71 15.87
C HIS A 87 -7.97 -3.72 14.34
N ARG A 88 -7.19 -4.63 13.72
CA ARG A 88 -6.97 -4.76 12.26
C ARG A 88 -6.15 -3.64 11.58
N THR A 89 -5.71 -2.61 12.30
CA THR A 89 -4.65 -1.74 11.79
C THR A 89 -3.29 -2.37 12.05
N ILE A 90 -2.49 -2.63 11.01
CA ILE A 90 -1.28 -3.46 11.13
C ILE A 90 0.04 -2.74 10.83
N GLY A 91 -0.02 -1.50 10.35
CA GLY A 91 1.18 -0.74 9.99
C GLY A 91 0.86 0.66 9.52
N VAL A 92 1.90 1.39 9.14
CA VAL A 92 1.78 2.69 8.47
C VAL A 92 1.78 2.47 6.96
N ALA A 93 0.81 3.07 6.28
CA ALA A 93 0.64 2.90 4.85
C ALA A 93 1.74 3.58 4.03
N GLU A 94 1.65 3.40 2.72
CA GLU A 94 2.68 3.78 1.76
C GLU A 94 3.23 5.19 1.99
N MET A 95 4.53 5.27 2.29
CA MET A 95 5.17 6.55 2.57
C MET A 95 5.54 7.28 1.27
N MET A 96 4.54 7.91 0.64
CA MET A 96 4.64 8.59 -0.66
C MET A 96 5.52 9.84 -0.63
N ASN A 97 5.64 10.53 0.51
CA ASN A 97 6.59 11.63 0.67
C ASN A 97 8.04 11.10 0.87
N PHE A 98 8.48 10.21 -0.03
CA PHE A 98 9.84 9.72 -0.08
C PHE A 98 10.89 10.84 -0.19
N PRO A 99 10.66 11.99 -0.88
CA PRO A 99 11.63 13.08 -0.88
C PRO A 99 11.83 13.66 0.52
N GLY A 100 10.76 13.79 1.30
CA GLY A 100 10.84 14.28 2.68
C GLY A 100 11.58 13.33 3.60
N VAL A 101 11.33 12.02 3.47
CA VAL A 101 12.05 10.98 4.23
C VAL A 101 13.54 10.99 3.89
N ILE A 102 13.90 10.99 2.59
CA ILE A 102 15.29 10.97 2.12
C ILE A 102 16.04 12.24 2.56
N ALA A 103 15.35 13.38 2.60
CA ALA A 103 15.90 14.65 3.10
C ALA A 103 15.99 14.72 4.64
N GLY A 104 15.52 13.70 5.36
CA GLY A 104 15.54 13.67 6.82
C GLY A 104 14.58 14.67 7.48
N GLN A 105 13.45 14.98 6.83
CA GLN A 105 12.47 15.92 7.39
C GLN A 105 11.85 15.34 8.66
N GLU A 106 11.98 16.07 9.76
CA GLU A 106 11.50 15.64 11.08
C GLU A 106 10.00 15.30 11.08
N SER A 107 9.19 16.07 10.35
CA SER A 107 7.74 15.82 10.22
C SER A 107 7.41 14.48 9.59
N GLU A 108 8.21 14.03 8.62
CA GLU A 108 8.01 12.75 7.95
C GLU A 108 8.59 11.60 8.78
N LEU A 109 9.77 11.78 9.35
CA LEU A 109 10.39 10.78 10.22
C LEU A 109 9.57 10.52 11.50
N ALA A 110 8.87 11.54 12.01
CA ALA A 110 7.98 11.39 13.16
C ALA A 110 6.80 10.44 12.87
N LYS A 111 6.30 10.40 11.63
CA LYS A 111 5.22 9.49 11.23
C LYS A 111 5.67 8.03 11.17
N LEU A 112 6.96 7.79 10.92
CA LEU A 112 7.56 6.46 10.87
C LEU A 112 7.86 5.90 12.28
N ASN A 113 8.13 6.78 13.25
CA ASN A 113 8.56 6.42 14.59
C ASN A 113 7.43 6.49 15.63
N THR A 114 6.31 5.83 15.36
CA THR A 114 5.14 5.83 16.27
C THR A 114 5.33 4.96 17.53
N HIS A 115 6.34 4.09 17.55
CA HIS A 115 6.57 3.07 18.58
C HIS A 115 5.42 2.06 18.78
N LEU A 116 4.43 2.05 17.88
CA LEU A 116 3.30 1.11 17.92
C LEU A 116 3.42 0.01 16.87
N THR A 117 4.26 0.22 15.84
CA THR A 117 4.55 -0.75 14.79
C THR A 117 5.93 -0.47 14.19
N ASP A 118 6.60 -1.53 13.75
CA ASP A 118 7.82 -1.44 12.92
C ASP A 118 7.50 -1.67 11.44
N HIS A 119 6.22 -1.87 11.09
CA HIS A 119 5.78 -2.13 9.73
C HIS A 119 5.35 -0.82 9.06
N VAL A 120 6.14 -0.41 8.06
CA VAL A 120 5.82 0.71 7.19
C VAL A 120 5.94 0.29 5.74
N ASP A 121 4.85 0.49 4.99
CA ASP A 121 4.85 0.32 3.55
C ASP A 121 5.45 1.54 2.84
N GLY A 122 6.09 1.30 1.71
CA GLY A 122 6.72 2.35 0.91
C GLY A 122 6.08 2.59 -0.44
N HIS A 123 6.40 3.75 -0.98
CA HIS A 123 6.07 4.22 -2.31
C HIS A 123 7.26 5.06 -2.80
N ALA A 124 8.10 4.46 -3.62
CA ALA A 124 9.40 5.01 -3.97
C ALA A 124 9.70 4.89 -5.49
N PRO A 125 8.89 5.54 -6.36
CA PRO A 125 9.05 5.46 -7.80
C PRO A 125 10.39 6.04 -8.24
N GLY A 126 11.21 5.24 -8.92
CA GLY A 126 12.50 5.68 -9.48
C GLY A 126 13.59 5.97 -8.44
N VAL A 127 13.36 5.67 -7.16
CA VAL A 127 14.35 5.89 -6.09
C VAL A 127 15.40 4.78 -6.12
N ARG A 128 16.67 5.16 -6.30
CA ARG A 128 17.81 4.24 -6.45
C ARG A 128 19.07 4.73 -5.72
N GLY A 129 20.05 3.86 -5.58
CA GLY A 129 21.37 4.18 -5.04
C GLY A 129 21.34 4.73 -3.61
N PRO A 130 22.14 5.76 -3.28
CA PRO A 130 22.19 6.33 -1.93
C PRO A 130 20.84 6.84 -1.42
N ALA A 131 19.97 7.32 -2.32
CA ALA A 131 18.64 7.79 -1.96
C ALA A 131 17.74 6.64 -1.47
N LEU A 132 17.81 5.49 -2.15
CA LEU A 132 17.12 4.27 -1.71
C LEU A 132 17.66 3.78 -0.36
N ASN A 133 18.98 3.84 -0.15
CA ASN A 133 19.58 3.49 1.14
C ASN A 133 19.05 4.38 2.28
N ALA A 134 18.89 5.69 2.04
CA ALA A 134 18.34 6.60 3.04
C ALA A 134 16.88 6.27 3.37
N TYR A 135 16.07 5.99 2.35
CA TYR A 135 14.66 5.61 2.51
C TYR A 135 14.51 4.29 3.31
N LEU A 136 15.32 3.28 3.00
CA LEU A 136 15.36 2.03 3.75
C LEU A 136 15.91 2.23 5.17
N ALA A 137 16.93 3.07 5.36
CA ALA A 137 17.48 3.35 6.69
C ALA A 137 16.46 3.98 7.64
N ALA A 138 15.45 4.70 7.10
CA ALA A 138 14.33 5.25 7.86
C ALA A 138 13.31 4.20 8.35
N GLY A 139 13.48 2.92 7.99
CA GLY A 139 12.64 1.82 8.49
C GLY A 139 11.60 1.30 7.49
N ILE A 140 11.51 1.88 6.30
CA ILE A 140 10.55 1.47 5.26
C ILE A 140 11.07 0.20 4.59
N ARG A 141 10.20 -0.78 4.32
CA ARG A 141 10.62 -2.15 3.97
C ARG A 141 9.94 -2.76 2.75
N SER A 142 9.01 -2.07 2.12
CA SER A 142 8.28 -2.57 0.94
C SER A 142 8.06 -1.46 -0.07
N ASP A 143 7.91 -1.82 -1.35
CA ASP A 143 7.61 -0.87 -2.42
C ASP A 143 6.80 -1.56 -3.52
N HIS A 144 5.81 -0.86 -4.07
CA HIS A 144 4.99 -1.30 -5.20
C HIS A 144 5.22 -0.48 -6.48
N GLU A 145 6.14 0.50 -6.46
CA GLU A 145 6.36 1.45 -7.55
C GLU A 145 7.53 1.09 -8.48
N SER A 146 8.07 -0.12 -8.36
CA SER A 146 9.11 -0.58 -9.27
C SER A 146 8.55 -0.78 -10.68
N THR A 147 9.12 -0.09 -11.67
CA THR A 147 8.65 -0.16 -13.07
C THR A 147 9.60 -0.95 -13.97
N THR A 148 10.82 -1.21 -13.52
CA THR A 148 11.86 -1.92 -14.27
C THR A 148 12.44 -3.07 -13.47
N PHE A 149 12.94 -4.10 -14.17
CA PHE A 149 13.63 -5.24 -13.56
C PHE A 149 14.83 -4.77 -12.71
N GLU A 150 15.61 -3.82 -13.20
CA GLU A 150 16.82 -3.33 -12.55
C GLU A 150 16.52 -2.59 -11.25
N GLU A 151 15.45 -1.80 -11.22
CA GLU A 151 14.99 -1.10 -10.03
C GLU A 151 14.50 -2.10 -8.97
N ALA A 152 13.63 -3.03 -9.37
CA ALA A 152 13.12 -4.06 -8.47
C ALA A 152 14.22 -4.97 -7.92
N LEU A 153 15.21 -5.34 -8.76
CA LEU A 153 16.36 -6.13 -8.34
C LEU A 153 17.22 -5.41 -7.31
N GLU A 154 17.43 -4.10 -7.48
CA GLU A 154 18.18 -3.29 -6.51
C GLU A 154 17.46 -3.23 -5.16
N LYS A 155 16.17 -2.89 -5.18
CA LYS A 155 15.31 -2.86 -3.98
C LYS A 155 15.33 -4.22 -3.26
N ARG A 156 15.15 -5.31 -4.00
CA ARG A 156 15.21 -6.68 -3.47
C ARG A 156 16.57 -7.01 -2.83
N ARG A 157 17.68 -6.66 -3.49
CA ARG A 157 19.05 -6.91 -2.98
C ARG A 157 19.34 -6.18 -1.67
N LEU A 158 18.70 -5.03 -1.45
CA LEU A 158 18.78 -4.28 -0.21
C LEU A 158 17.81 -4.76 0.88
N GLY A 159 17.10 -5.88 0.63
CA GLY A 159 16.21 -6.51 1.60
C GLY A 159 14.78 -5.97 1.62
N MET A 160 14.44 -5.08 0.69
CA MET A 160 13.07 -4.57 0.51
C MET A 160 12.16 -5.63 -0.09
N TRP A 161 10.92 -5.70 0.38
CA TRP A 161 9.85 -6.44 -0.28
C TRP A 161 9.44 -5.73 -1.56
N VAL A 162 9.52 -6.42 -2.69
CA VAL A 162 9.00 -5.95 -3.96
C VAL A 162 7.55 -6.44 -4.08
N MET A 163 6.63 -5.49 -4.07
CA MET A 163 5.24 -5.74 -4.39
C MET A 163 5.05 -5.63 -5.90
N LEU A 164 4.96 -6.76 -6.60
CA LEU A 164 4.70 -6.80 -8.03
C LEU A 164 3.29 -6.28 -8.28
N ARG A 165 3.19 -5.04 -8.76
CA ARG A 165 1.93 -4.34 -8.99
C ARG A 165 1.28 -4.73 -10.31
N GLU A 166 -0.03 -4.98 -10.27
CA GLU A 166 -0.89 -4.97 -11.47
C GLU A 166 -2.14 -4.15 -11.17
N ALA A 167 -2.09 -2.83 -11.35
CA ALA A 167 -3.23 -1.94 -11.19
C ALA A 167 -4.04 -1.82 -12.50
N SER A 168 -5.17 -1.10 -12.44
CA SER A 168 -5.95 -0.81 -13.65
C SER A 168 -5.14 0.04 -14.66
N ALA A 169 -4.48 1.09 -14.18
CA ALA A 169 -3.70 2.01 -15.01
C ALA A 169 -2.18 1.77 -14.94
N ALA A 170 -1.66 1.28 -13.82
CA ALA A 170 -0.24 1.03 -13.60
C ALA A 170 0.07 -0.48 -13.56
N ARG A 171 0.42 -1.05 -14.72
CA ARG A 171 0.66 -2.49 -14.89
C ARG A 171 2.15 -2.78 -14.97
N ASN A 172 2.68 -3.51 -13.99
CA ASN A 172 4.12 -3.83 -13.91
C ASN A 172 4.38 -5.34 -13.71
N LEU A 173 3.35 -6.17 -13.55
CA LEU A 173 3.52 -7.58 -13.20
C LEU A 173 4.38 -8.31 -14.25
N ARG A 174 4.07 -8.15 -15.54
CA ARG A 174 4.79 -8.83 -16.63
C ARG A 174 6.25 -8.40 -16.73
N ASP A 175 6.54 -7.13 -16.47
CA ASP A 175 7.89 -6.58 -16.51
C ASP A 175 8.73 -7.07 -15.33
N LEU A 176 8.08 -7.33 -14.18
CA LEU A 176 8.74 -7.75 -12.95
C LEU A 176 8.79 -9.28 -12.75
N LEU A 177 7.93 -10.07 -13.40
CA LEU A 177 7.96 -11.54 -13.31
C LEU A 177 9.32 -12.18 -13.65
N PRO A 178 10.13 -11.67 -14.60
CA PRO A 178 11.50 -12.16 -14.82
C PRO A 178 12.37 -12.14 -13.55
N LEU A 179 12.17 -11.17 -12.65
CA LEU A 179 12.86 -11.10 -11.35
C LEU A 179 12.59 -12.37 -10.52
N VAL A 180 11.32 -12.75 -10.42
CA VAL A 180 10.89 -13.94 -9.67
C VAL A 180 11.40 -15.21 -10.33
N LYS A 181 11.35 -15.29 -11.66
CA LYS A 181 11.86 -16.45 -12.42
C LYS A 181 13.36 -16.66 -12.23
N GLN A 182 14.14 -15.57 -12.19
CA GLN A 182 15.59 -15.63 -12.09
C GLN A 182 16.09 -15.79 -10.65
N HIS A 183 15.40 -15.23 -9.66
CA HIS A 183 15.91 -15.09 -8.30
C HIS A 183 15.02 -15.71 -7.21
N GLY A 184 13.90 -16.34 -7.57
CA GLY A 184 12.95 -16.95 -6.65
C GLY A 184 11.94 -15.97 -6.07
N THR A 185 11.02 -16.51 -5.27
CA THR A 185 9.88 -15.78 -4.68
C THR A 185 10.23 -15.00 -3.42
N ASP A 186 11.42 -15.21 -2.84
CA ASP A 186 11.82 -14.51 -1.62
C ASP A 186 11.79 -13.00 -1.82
N ARG A 187 11.17 -12.28 -0.87
CA ARG A 187 10.97 -10.83 -0.90
C ARG A 187 10.13 -10.32 -2.07
N CYS A 188 9.27 -11.17 -2.64
CA CYS A 188 8.32 -10.80 -3.68
C CYS A 188 6.90 -11.13 -3.23
N MET A 189 5.95 -10.23 -3.49
CA MET A 189 4.53 -10.48 -3.28
C MET A 189 3.70 -9.78 -4.36
N PHE A 190 2.45 -10.17 -4.55
CA PHE A 190 1.54 -9.47 -5.46
C PHE A 190 0.83 -8.32 -4.75
N CYS A 191 0.59 -7.22 -5.46
CA CYS A 191 -0.28 -6.13 -5.02
C CYS A 191 -1.13 -5.65 -6.19
N THR A 192 -2.42 -5.42 -5.95
CA THR A 192 -3.30 -4.88 -6.99
C THR A 192 -3.24 -3.36 -7.08
N ASP A 193 -2.76 -2.70 -6.03
CA ASP A 193 -2.80 -1.25 -5.89
C ASP A 193 -4.24 -0.74 -6.17
N ASP A 194 -4.42 0.19 -7.12
CA ASP A 194 -5.73 0.61 -7.62
C ASP A 194 -6.38 -0.37 -8.59
N ARG A 195 -7.60 -0.81 -8.26
CA ARG A 195 -8.44 -1.60 -9.17
C ARG A 195 -9.81 -0.98 -9.38
N GLU A 196 -10.04 -0.55 -10.61
CA GLU A 196 -11.35 -0.16 -11.13
C GLU A 196 -12.33 -1.35 -11.16
N PRO A 197 -13.64 -1.10 -10.98
CA PRO A 197 -14.63 -2.17 -10.88
C PRO A 197 -14.77 -3.00 -12.16
N ASP A 198 -14.61 -2.39 -13.34
CA ASP A 198 -14.63 -3.09 -14.63
C ASP A 198 -13.48 -4.11 -14.73
N PHE A 199 -12.28 -3.74 -14.29
CA PHE A 199 -11.14 -4.65 -14.23
C PHE A 199 -11.43 -5.83 -13.30
N ILE A 200 -11.98 -5.59 -12.10
CA ILE A 200 -12.32 -6.67 -11.16
C ILE A 200 -13.29 -7.66 -11.82
N VAL A 201 -14.29 -7.17 -12.56
CA VAL A 201 -15.29 -8.01 -13.24
C VAL A 201 -14.69 -8.77 -14.43
N GLU A 202 -13.94 -8.09 -15.29
CA GLU A 202 -13.47 -8.64 -16.57
C GLU A 202 -12.25 -9.56 -16.41
N GLU A 203 -11.34 -9.18 -15.52
CA GLU A 203 -10.03 -9.82 -15.40
C GLU A 203 -9.87 -10.55 -14.07
N GLY A 204 -10.51 -10.07 -13.00
CA GLY A 204 -10.43 -10.58 -11.63
C GLY A 204 -9.65 -9.65 -10.69
N HIS A 205 -9.28 -10.18 -9.53
CA HIS A 205 -8.51 -9.51 -8.49
C HIS A 205 -7.07 -10.11 -8.44
N ILE A 206 -6.56 -10.46 -7.25
CA ILE A 206 -5.23 -11.07 -7.08
C ILE A 206 -5.10 -12.41 -7.83
N ASN A 207 -6.21 -13.13 -8.04
CA ASN A 207 -6.25 -14.40 -8.79
C ASN A 207 -5.83 -14.23 -10.26
N GLN A 208 -6.07 -13.06 -10.85
CA GLN A 208 -5.62 -12.76 -12.20
C GLN A 208 -4.09 -12.71 -12.25
N MET A 209 -3.46 -12.12 -11.24
CA MET A 209 -2.01 -12.04 -11.15
C MET A 209 -1.38 -13.43 -10.98
N VAL A 210 -2.01 -14.28 -10.17
CA VAL A 210 -1.64 -15.70 -10.04
C VAL A 210 -1.76 -16.42 -11.39
N ARG A 211 -2.86 -16.23 -12.13
CA ARG A 211 -3.08 -16.82 -13.47
C ARG A 211 -2.05 -16.36 -14.49
N VAL A 212 -1.55 -15.12 -14.40
CA VAL A 212 -0.50 -14.60 -15.29
C VAL A 212 0.88 -15.16 -14.92
N ALA A 213 1.12 -15.44 -13.63
CA ALA A 213 2.41 -15.90 -13.13
C ALA A 213 2.68 -17.41 -13.37
N VAL A 214 1.62 -18.22 -13.50
CA VAL A 214 1.67 -19.68 -13.70
C VAL A 214 1.50 -20.03 -15.18
#